data_AF-A0A949Y987-F1
#
_entry.id   AF-A0A949Y987-F1
#
_cell.length_a   1.000
_cell.length_b   1.000
_cell.length_c   1.000
_cell.angle_alpha   90.00
_cell.angle_beta   90.00
_cell.angle_gamma   90.00
#
_symmetry.space_group_name_H-M   'P 1'
#
loop_
_entity.id
_entity.type
_entity.pdbx_description
1 polymer ?
#
loop_
_entity_poly.entity_id
_entity_poly.type
_entity_poly.pdbx_seq_one_letter_code
_entity_poly.pdbx_strand_id
1 'polypeptide(L)'
;MSTINAVSPRVVSRAEWLEQCKALLAKEKEYTRLGDRLSAEKRHLPWVKVEKDYVFDGPNGKESLGSLFGRTKGACRSRWRGFVTMTGMKNKAVVS
;
A
#
# COMPACT_ATOMS: atom_id res chain seq x y z
N MET A 1 1.65 8.98 -20.66
CA MET A 1 1.48 9.60 -19.33
C MET A 1 0.44 10.70 -19.44
N SER A 2 -0.68 10.61 -18.70
CA SER A 2 -1.71 11.67 -18.74
C SER A 2 -1.25 12.86 -17.89
N THR A 3 -1.04 13.99 -18.54
CA THR A 3 -0.76 15.29 -17.92
C THR A 3 -1.99 15.74 -17.13
N ILE A 4 -1.84 15.97 -15.82
CA ILE A 4 -2.94 16.55 -15.02
C ILE A 4 -2.94 18.05 -15.31
N ASN A 5 -3.91 18.50 -16.11
CA ASN A 5 -4.19 19.93 -16.27
C ASN A 5 -4.64 20.50 -14.91
N ALA A 6 -3.87 21.45 -14.39
CA ALA A 6 -4.19 22.13 -13.15
C ALA A 6 -5.30 23.17 -13.38
N VAL A 7 -6.55 22.74 -13.24
CA VAL A 7 -7.72 23.63 -13.22
C VAL A 7 -7.96 24.07 -11.78
N SER A 8 -8.01 25.39 -11.55
CA SER A 8 -8.40 25.98 -10.27
C SER A 8 -9.83 25.55 -9.92
N PRO A 9 -10.07 24.96 -8.74
CA PRO A 9 -11.41 24.51 -8.37
C PRO A 9 -12.36 25.72 -8.17
N ARG A 10 -13.60 25.60 -8.63
CA ARG A 10 -14.63 26.62 -8.46
C ARG A 10 -14.98 26.77 -6.98
N VAL A 11 -15.04 28.01 -6.48
CA VAL A 11 -15.54 28.33 -5.13
C VAL A 11 -17.07 28.25 -5.15
N VAL A 12 -17.64 27.45 -4.26
CA VAL A 12 -19.08 27.17 -4.19
C VAL A 12 -19.63 27.42 -2.79
N SER A 13 -20.95 27.45 -2.67
CA SER A 13 -21.62 27.55 -1.37
C SER A 13 -21.43 26.28 -0.52
N ARG A 14 -21.64 26.40 0.80
CA ARG A 14 -21.51 25.25 1.73
C ARG A 14 -22.47 24.10 1.39
N ALA A 15 -23.71 24.42 1.01
CA ALA A 15 -24.71 23.42 0.68
C ALA A 15 -24.33 22.65 -0.59
N GLU A 16 -23.89 23.36 -1.62
CA GLU A 16 -23.42 22.76 -2.88
C GLU A 16 -22.18 21.87 -2.64
N TRP A 17 -21.23 22.34 -1.83
CA TRP A 17 -20.06 21.55 -1.44
C TRP A 17 -20.45 20.25 -0.73
N LEU A 18 -21.40 20.30 0.22
CA LEU A 18 -21.85 19.10 0.95
C LEU A 18 -22.48 18.06 0.02
N GLU A 19 -23.29 18.48 -0.95
CA GLU A 19 -23.90 17.57 -1.92
C GLU A 19 -22.84 16.91 -2.82
N GLN A 20 -21.86 17.69 -3.29
CA GLN A 20 -20.73 17.16 -4.06
C GLN A 20 -19.88 16.18 -3.23
N CYS A 21 -19.60 16.50 -1.96
CA CYS A 21 -18.87 15.60 -1.06
C CYS A 21 -19.62 14.30 -0.80
N LYS A 22 -20.94 14.33 -0.61
CA LYS A 22 -21.74 13.10 -0.46
C LYS A 22 -21.69 12.22 -1.70
N ALA A 23 -21.82 12.84 -2.88
CA ALA A 23 -21.73 12.12 -4.15
C ALA A 23 -20.34 11.49 -4.35
N LEU A 24 -19.28 12.20 -3.97
CA LEU A 24 -17.91 11.69 -4.02
C LEU A 24 -17.68 10.55 -3.03
N LEU A 25 -18.16 10.71 -1.79
CA LEU A 25 -18.03 9.70 -0.74
C LEU A 25 -18.69 8.37 -1.13
N ALA A 26 -19.79 8.39 -1.87
CA ALA A 26 -20.41 7.17 -2.40
C ALA A 26 -19.47 6.42 -3.35
N LYS A 27 -18.85 7.15 -4.29
CA LYS A 27 -17.88 6.60 -5.26
C LYS A 27 -16.62 6.08 -4.56
N GLU A 28 -16.11 6.80 -3.57
CA GLU A 28 -14.96 6.38 -2.77
C GLU A 28 -15.24 5.06 -2.04
N LYS A 29 -16.42 4.93 -1.42
CA LYS A 29 -16.82 3.68 -0.74
C LYS A 29 -16.88 2.50 -1.70
N GLU A 30 -17.40 2.70 -2.90
CA GLU A 30 -17.42 1.67 -3.93
C GLU A 30 -16.00 1.26 -4.35
N TYR A 31 -15.13 2.25 -4.59
CA TYR A 31 -13.73 2.01 -4.91
C TYR A 31 -13.00 1.23 -3.80
N THR A 32 -13.24 1.57 -2.53
CA THR A 32 -12.68 0.82 -1.39
C THR A 32 -13.13 -0.64 -1.40
N ARG A 33 -14.43 -0.91 -1.58
CA ARG A 33 -14.97 -2.28 -1.63
C ARG A 33 -14.36 -3.10 -2.78
N LEU A 34 -14.16 -2.48 -3.94
CA LEU A 34 -13.49 -3.10 -5.08
C LEU A 34 -12.02 -3.40 -4.77
N GLY A 35 -11.31 -2.46 -4.13
CA GLY A 35 -9.93 -2.64 -3.67
C GLY A 35 -9.78 -3.77 -2.66
N ASP A 36 -10.73 -3.90 -1.73
CA ASP A 36 -10.77 -4.98 -0.74
C ASP A 36 -10.95 -6.36 -1.40
N ARG A 37 -11.88 -6.46 -2.37
CA ARG A 37 -12.11 -7.68 -3.15
C ARG A 37 -10.86 -8.10 -3.91
N LEU A 38 -10.26 -7.17 -4.66
CA LEU A 38 -9.03 -7.43 -5.41
C LEU A 38 -7.86 -7.79 -4.49
N SER A 39 -7.79 -7.17 -3.31
CA SER A 39 -6.80 -7.51 -2.30
C SER A 39 -7.00 -8.92 -1.74
N ALA A 40 -8.25 -9.38 -1.57
CA ALA A 40 -8.57 -10.74 -1.18
C ALA A 40 -8.16 -11.74 -2.27
N GLU A 41 -8.53 -11.50 -3.53
CA GLU A 41 -8.11 -12.32 -4.67
C GLU A 41 -6.58 -12.43 -4.76
N LYS A 42 -5.86 -11.32 -4.59
CA LYS A 42 -4.38 -11.31 -4.52
C LYS A 42 -3.79 -12.12 -3.38
N ARG A 43 -4.52 -12.37 -2.29
CA ARG A 43 -4.06 -13.26 -1.20
C ARG A 43 -4.25 -14.73 -1.55
N HIS A 44 -5.27 -15.04 -2.36
CA HIS A 44 -5.58 -16.39 -2.84
C HIS A 44 -4.73 -16.84 -4.04
N LEU A 45 -4.10 -15.91 -4.75
CA LEU A 45 -3.12 -16.26 -5.79
C LEU A 45 -2.02 -17.16 -5.21
N PRO A 46 -1.52 -18.14 -5.99
CA PRO A 46 -0.45 -19.03 -5.55
C PRO A 46 0.82 -18.24 -5.24
N TRP A 47 1.49 -18.63 -4.16
CA TRP A 47 2.73 -18.01 -3.71
C TRP A 47 3.89 -18.82 -4.27
N VAL A 48 4.96 -18.14 -4.68
CA VAL A 48 6.22 -18.78 -5.09
C VAL A 48 7.18 -18.71 -3.91
N LYS A 49 7.82 -19.83 -3.58
CA LYS A 49 8.87 -19.87 -2.56
C LYS A 49 10.04 -19.02 -3.03
N VAL A 50 10.48 -18.10 -2.18
CA VAL A 50 11.72 -17.37 -2.42
C VAL A 50 12.87 -18.23 -1.90
N GLU A 51 13.66 -18.77 -2.83
CA GLU A 51 14.84 -19.59 -2.51
C GLU A 51 16.12 -18.77 -2.40
N LYS A 52 16.07 -17.51 -2.85
CA LYS A 52 17.24 -16.62 -2.81
C LYS A 52 17.44 -16.08 -1.40
N ASP A 53 18.66 -16.25 -0.90
CA ASP A 53 19.11 -15.67 0.36
C ASP A 53 19.36 -14.17 0.20
N TYR A 54 18.32 -13.37 0.43
CA TYR A 54 18.42 -11.91 0.42
C TYR A 54 19.04 -11.40 1.73
N VAL A 55 20.09 -10.59 1.57
CA VAL A 55 20.74 -9.83 2.65
C VAL A 55 20.43 -8.35 2.46
N PHE A 56 19.92 -7.72 3.51
CA PHE A 56 19.54 -6.32 3.55
C PHE A 56 20.46 -5.53 4.47
N ASP A 57 20.68 -4.26 4.15
CA ASP A 57 21.35 -3.31 5.04
C ASP A 57 20.32 -2.70 5.99
N GLY A 58 20.42 -3.05 7.28
CA GLY A 58 19.58 -2.57 8.36
C GLY A 58 20.35 -1.71 9.37
N PRO A 59 19.64 -1.05 10.29
CA PRO A 59 20.26 -0.23 11.34
C PRO A 59 21.16 -1.04 12.29
N ASN A 60 20.99 -2.36 12.37
CA ASN A 60 21.80 -3.26 13.19
C ASN A 60 22.85 -4.04 12.37
N GLY A 61 23.08 -3.66 11.11
CA GLY A 61 23.98 -4.35 10.19
C GLY A 61 23.25 -5.17 9.12
N LYS A 62 23.89 -6.25 8.65
CA LYS A 62 23.32 -7.12 7.61
C LYS A 62 22.21 -7.98 8.19
N GLU A 63 20.99 -7.87 7.65
CA GLU A 63 19.81 -8.60 8.12
C GLU A 63 19.25 -9.50 7.01
N SER A 64 18.75 -10.69 7.37
CA SER A 64 18.06 -11.59 6.44
C SER A 64 16.58 -11.20 6.30
N LEU A 65 15.94 -11.66 5.21
CA LEU A 65 14.51 -11.39 4.98
C LEU A 65 13.62 -11.81 6.17
N GLY A 66 13.93 -12.93 6.83
CA GLY A 66 13.18 -13.39 8.01
C GLY A 66 13.41 -12.51 9.26
N SER A 67 14.62 -11.98 9.44
CA SER A 67 14.96 -11.08 10.55
C SER A 67 14.17 -9.78 10.49
N LEU A 68 13.88 -9.27 9.29
CA LEU A 68 13.14 -8.03 9.10
C LEU A 68 11.69 -8.09 9.62
N PHE A 69 11.07 -9.27 9.64
CA PHE A 69 9.63 -9.41 9.93
C PHE A 69 9.29 -10.02 11.29
N GLY A 70 10.27 -10.58 12.02
CA GLY A 70 10.11 -11.02 13.43
C GLY A 70 8.88 -11.91 13.72
N ARG A 71 8.53 -12.04 15.02
CA ARG A 71 7.40 -12.87 15.52
C ARG A 71 6.18 -12.05 16.01
N THR A 72 6.02 -10.80 15.57
CA THR A 72 5.12 -9.86 16.27
C THR A 72 3.84 -9.57 15.49
N LYS A 73 2.69 -9.88 16.10
CA LYS A 73 1.40 -9.30 15.73
C LYS A 73 1.40 -7.81 16.09
N GLY A 74 1.22 -6.95 15.10
CA GLY A 74 0.66 -5.61 15.28
C GLY A 74 1.61 -4.47 15.68
N ALA A 75 1.48 -3.38 14.90
CA ALA A 75 1.90 -2.01 15.19
C ALA A 75 3.41 -1.69 15.17
N CYS A 76 3.95 -1.53 13.96
CA CYS A 76 5.09 -0.63 13.77
C CYS A 76 4.57 0.82 13.69
N ARG A 77 4.43 1.49 14.84
CA ARG A 77 4.30 2.95 14.93
C ARG A 77 5.67 3.56 15.22
N SER A 78 6.56 3.52 14.24
CA SER A 78 7.74 4.38 14.24
C SER A 78 7.96 4.84 12.81
N ARG A 79 7.40 6.03 12.54
CA ARG A 79 7.78 7.00 11.49
C ARG A 79 8.81 6.46 10.49
N TRP A 80 8.31 5.78 9.46
CA TRP A 80 9.09 5.34 8.31
C TRP A 80 9.66 6.56 7.58
N ARG A 81 10.91 6.90 7.85
CA ARG A 81 11.79 7.65 6.96
C ARG A 81 12.90 6.72 6.53
N GLY A 82 12.62 5.94 5.49
CA GLY A 82 13.57 4.99 4.92
C GLY A 82 12.96 4.41 3.65
N PHE A 83 13.28 5.01 2.53
CA PHE A 83 12.82 4.59 1.21
C PHE A 83 13.58 3.32 0.83
N VAL A 84 13.07 2.15 1.22
CA VAL A 84 13.56 0.87 0.66
C VAL A 84 13.03 0.81 -0.78
N THR A 85 13.88 1.08 -1.76
CA THR A 85 13.58 0.85 -3.18
C THR A 85 13.47 -0.65 -3.43
N MET A 86 12.26 -1.17 -3.23
CA MET A 86 11.96 -2.58 -3.46
C MET A 86 11.60 -2.79 -4.94
N THR A 87 12.58 -2.65 -5.83
CA THR A 87 12.42 -2.95 -7.25
C THR A 87 12.49 -4.46 -7.44
N GLY A 88 11.37 -5.18 -7.32
CA GLY A 88 11.32 -6.57 -7.84
C GLY A 88 10.41 -7.58 -7.15
N MET A 89 9.87 -7.34 -5.94
CA MET A 89 8.90 -8.28 -5.34
C MET A 89 7.48 -7.92 -5.78
N LYS A 90 7.08 -8.38 -6.96
CA LYS A 90 5.71 -8.22 -7.48
C LYS A 90 4.72 -9.27 -6.97
N ASN A 91 5.20 -10.32 -6.30
CA ASN A 91 4.35 -11.35 -5.69
C ASN A 91 4.69 -11.53 -4.21
N LYS A 92 3.64 -11.71 -3.39
CA LYS A 92 3.74 -11.95 -1.95
C LYS A 92 4.50 -13.27 -1.73
N ALA A 93 5.59 -13.21 -0.97
CA ALA A 93 6.49 -14.33 -0.72
C ALA A 93 6.29 -14.90 0.68
N VAL A 94 6.38 -16.23 0.83
CA VAL A 94 6.51 -16.90 2.13
C VAL A 94 8.01 -17.07 2.41
N VAL A 95 8.45 -16.65 3.59
CA VAL A 95 9.78 -16.96 4.14
C VAL A 95 9.58 -18.10 5.14
N SER A 96 10.37 -19.16 5.02
CA SER A 96 10.37 -20.29 5.97
C SER A 96 11.10 -19.94 7.25
#